data_AF-A0A381X5Y0-F1
#
_entry.id   AF-A0A381X5Y0-F1
#
_cell.length_a   1.000
_cell.length_b   1.000
_cell.length_c   1.000
_cell.angle_alpha   90.00
_cell.angle_beta   90.00
_cell.angle_gamma   90.00
#
_symmetry.space_group_name_H-M   'P 1'
#
loop_
_entity.id
_entity.type
_entity.pdbx_description
1 polymer ?
#
loop_
_entity_poly.entity_id
_entity_poly.type
_entity_poly.pdbx_seq_one_letter_code
_entity_poly.pdbx_strand_id
1 'polypeptide(L)'
;MLTKADDYPIHQLSLPISEVGSDRNFYDRYFFNGYNKEGDIFFAVALCVYPNLNIMDGSFVVVRNGIQHNCRYSRVMGLERMDTKVGALEVKVLEPLHKLQIIVDDKGANISADLTFEGRFEAIQEPKMILNNGPRVVMDTTRLTQQGFWSGNLRLLDEEIKLENQLVYGTRDRSWGIRPVGEPDSQT
;
A
#
# COMPACT_ATOMS: atom_id res chain seq x y z
N MET A 1 -5.82 4.04 19.39
CA MET A 1 -7.01 4.56 18.69
C MET A 1 -6.50 5.23 17.44
N LEU A 2 -6.99 4.81 16.27
CA LEU A 2 -6.61 5.42 14.99
C LEU A 2 -7.27 6.79 14.84
N THR A 3 -6.62 7.66 14.10
CA THR A 3 -7.05 9.00 13.72
C THR A 3 -6.88 9.18 12.22
N LYS A 4 -7.44 10.26 11.67
CA LYS A 4 -7.41 10.51 10.22
C LYS A 4 -5.99 10.57 9.64
N ALA A 5 -5.01 11.02 10.43
CA ALA A 5 -3.63 11.15 9.97
C ALA A 5 -2.96 9.77 9.76
N ASP A 6 -3.41 8.72 10.44
CA ASP A 6 -2.85 7.36 10.33
C ASP A 6 -3.10 6.72 8.95
N ASP A 7 -3.93 7.35 8.12
CA ASP A 7 -4.20 6.93 6.74
C ASP A 7 -3.18 7.45 5.73
N TYR A 8 -2.36 8.43 6.13
CA TYR A 8 -1.31 9.04 5.32
C TYR A 8 0.04 8.45 5.72
N PRO A 9 1.04 8.42 4.82
CA PRO A 9 2.31 7.77 5.08
C PRO A 9 3.26 8.73 5.83
N ILE A 10 2.80 9.28 6.96
CA ILE A 10 3.47 10.35 7.72
C ILE A 10 3.75 9.96 9.17
N HIS A 11 3.69 8.67 9.53
CA HIS A 11 4.01 8.23 10.88
C HIS A 11 5.44 8.62 11.25
N GLN A 12 5.61 9.19 12.44
CA GLN A 12 6.84 9.91 12.80
C GLN A 12 7.10 9.96 14.31
N LEU A 13 8.34 10.26 14.67
CA LEU A 13 8.82 10.69 15.98
C LEU A 13 8.57 12.20 16.18
N SER A 14 9.12 12.79 17.24
CA SER A 14 9.08 14.25 17.47
C SER A 14 10.11 15.00 16.59
N LEU A 15 10.13 14.70 15.29
CA LEU A 15 11.08 15.21 14.29
C LEU A 15 10.33 15.68 13.03
N PRO A 16 10.98 16.42 12.11
CA PRO A 16 10.40 16.74 10.81
C PRO A 16 9.89 15.49 10.09
N ILE A 17 8.82 15.61 9.28
CA ILE A 17 8.16 14.48 8.61
C ILE A 17 9.12 13.68 7.71
N SER A 18 10.18 14.29 7.21
CA SER A 18 11.22 13.62 6.42
C SER A 18 12.17 12.70 7.21
N GLU A 19 12.19 12.74 8.55
CA GLU A 19 13.25 12.13 9.39
C GLU A 19 12.69 11.09 10.38
N VAL A 20 12.79 9.78 10.10
CA VAL A 20 12.05 8.71 10.83
C VAL A 20 12.85 7.94 11.89
N GLY A 21 13.76 8.62 12.58
CA GLY A 21 14.74 7.95 13.45
C GLY A 21 15.85 7.28 12.64
N SER A 22 16.72 6.52 13.30
CA SER A 22 17.98 6.06 12.68
C SER A 22 17.91 4.69 11.98
N ASP A 23 16.83 3.92 12.14
CA ASP A 23 16.75 2.59 11.53
C ASP A 23 16.48 2.70 10.03
N ARG A 24 17.42 2.23 9.20
CA ARG A 24 17.32 2.27 7.74
C ARG A 24 16.02 1.69 7.18
N ASN A 25 15.46 0.69 7.85
CA ASN A 25 14.31 -0.07 7.38
C ASN A 25 12.98 0.44 7.94
N PHE A 26 12.95 1.66 8.49
CA PHE A 26 11.68 2.33 8.75
C PHE A 26 10.87 2.43 7.46
N TYR A 27 9.60 2.07 7.54
CA TYR A 27 8.68 2.11 6.41
C TYR A 27 7.29 2.59 6.80
N ASP A 28 6.56 3.05 5.80
CA ASP A 28 5.11 3.29 5.81
C ASP A 28 4.54 2.59 4.57
N ARG A 29 3.56 1.69 4.71
CA ARG A 29 3.07 0.88 3.59
C ARG A 29 1.56 0.88 3.47
N TYR A 30 1.09 1.07 2.25
CA TYR A 30 -0.25 0.67 1.80
C TYR A 30 -0.19 -0.74 1.22
N PHE A 31 -1.15 -1.57 1.60
CA PHE A 31 -1.43 -2.82 0.92
C PHE A 31 -2.93 -2.98 0.73
N PHE A 32 -3.31 -3.51 -0.43
CA PHE A 32 -4.68 -3.76 -0.81
C PHE A 32 -4.77 -5.08 -1.57
N ASN A 33 -5.89 -5.78 -1.44
CA ASN A 33 -6.31 -6.77 -2.42
C ASN A 33 -7.77 -6.59 -2.81
N GLY A 34 -8.14 -7.15 -3.95
CA GLY A 34 -9.51 -7.23 -4.43
C GLY A 34 -9.76 -8.58 -5.09
N TYR A 35 -10.95 -9.14 -4.88
CA TYR A 35 -11.38 -10.40 -5.46
C TYR A 35 -12.90 -10.48 -5.54
N ASN A 36 -13.41 -11.21 -6.52
CA ASN A 36 -14.83 -11.53 -6.62
C ASN A 36 -15.12 -12.97 -6.19
N LYS A 37 -16.41 -13.31 -6.11
CA LYS A 37 -16.87 -14.63 -5.65
C LYS A 37 -16.57 -15.73 -6.67
N GLU A 38 -16.61 -15.37 -7.95
CA GLU A 38 -16.39 -16.25 -9.10
C GLU A 38 -14.91 -16.65 -9.21
N GLY A 39 -13.99 -15.87 -8.62
CA GLY A 39 -12.56 -16.17 -8.55
C GLY A 39 -11.83 -15.94 -9.87
N ASP A 40 -12.47 -15.33 -10.86
CA ASP A 40 -11.90 -14.98 -12.16
C ASP A 40 -11.25 -13.60 -12.16
N ILE A 41 -11.35 -12.84 -11.06
CA ILE A 41 -10.64 -11.58 -10.84
C ILE A 41 -9.97 -11.61 -9.47
N PHE A 42 -8.66 -11.39 -9.46
CA PHE A 42 -7.91 -11.01 -8.27
C PHE A 42 -6.96 -9.86 -8.62
N PHE A 43 -6.81 -8.89 -7.74
CA PHE A 43 -5.74 -7.91 -7.85
C PHE A 43 -5.15 -7.57 -6.49
N ALA A 44 -3.92 -7.09 -6.47
CA ALA A 44 -3.25 -6.61 -5.29
C ALA A 44 -2.43 -5.35 -5.60
N VAL A 45 -2.38 -4.44 -4.63
CA VAL A 45 -1.65 -3.18 -4.74
C VAL A 45 -0.77 -3.07 -3.50
N ALA A 46 0.48 -2.68 -3.70
CA ALA A 46 1.37 -2.29 -2.62
C ALA A 46 2.02 -0.95 -2.96
N LEU A 47 2.10 -0.05 -1.99
CA LEU A 47 2.92 1.15 -2.06
C LEU A 47 3.69 1.28 -0.75
N CYS A 48 5.02 1.31 -0.85
CA CYS A 48 5.92 1.40 0.30
C CYS A 48 6.69 2.71 0.25
N VAL A 49 6.73 3.42 1.37
CA VAL A 49 7.49 4.64 1.59
C VAL A 49 8.64 4.30 2.52
N TYR A 50 9.87 4.59 2.09
CA TYR A 50 11.10 4.35 2.86
C TYR A 50 11.84 5.68 3.07
N PRO A 51 11.51 6.45 4.13
CA PRO A 51 12.02 7.81 4.28
C PRO A 51 13.55 7.86 4.44
N ASN A 52 14.15 6.96 5.22
CA ASN A 52 15.60 6.90 5.40
C ASN A 52 16.37 6.49 4.13
N LEU A 53 15.71 5.80 3.20
CA LEU A 53 16.28 5.48 1.88
C LEU A 53 15.97 6.55 0.84
N ASN A 54 15.09 7.50 1.16
CA ASN A 54 14.53 8.48 0.23
C ASN A 54 13.94 7.83 -1.04
N ILE A 55 13.28 6.67 -0.87
CA ILE A 55 12.70 5.87 -1.96
C ILE A 55 11.22 5.59 -1.68
N MET A 56 10.45 5.55 -2.76
CA MET A 56 9.09 5.02 -2.77
C MET A 56 8.98 3.93 -3.83
N ASP A 57 8.43 2.78 -3.44
CA ASP A 57 8.20 1.64 -4.32
C ASP A 57 6.72 1.34 -4.45
N GLY A 58 6.32 0.84 -5.62
CA GLY A 58 4.95 0.51 -5.93
C GLY A 58 4.85 -0.81 -6.69
N SER A 59 3.75 -1.53 -6.49
CA SER A 59 3.41 -2.70 -7.27
C SER A 59 1.91 -2.78 -7.48
N PHE A 60 1.51 -3.12 -8.71
CA PHE A 60 0.15 -3.50 -9.04
C PHE A 60 0.18 -4.89 -9.69
N VAL A 61 -0.69 -5.77 -9.22
CA VAL A 61 -0.81 -7.13 -9.74
C VAL A 61 -2.27 -7.39 -10.05
N VAL A 62 -2.54 -7.96 -11.22
CA VAL A 62 -3.86 -8.50 -11.58
C VAL A 62 -3.70 -9.93 -12.05
N VAL A 63 -4.57 -10.81 -11.57
CA VAL A 63 -4.71 -12.20 -12.01
C VAL A 63 -6.06 -12.32 -12.71
N ARG A 64 -6.03 -12.71 -13.98
CA ARG A 64 -7.19 -12.88 -14.84
C ARG A 64 -6.99 -14.13 -15.69
N ASN A 65 -8.01 -15.01 -15.77
CA ASN A 65 -7.96 -16.24 -16.57
C ASN A 65 -6.72 -17.12 -16.30
N GLY A 66 -6.29 -17.20 -15.04
CA GLY A 66 -5.11 -17.97 -14.63
C GLY A 66 -3.75 -17.34 -14.95
N ILE A 67 -3.71 -16.13 -15.50
CA ILE A 67 -2.48 -15.41 -15.84
C ILE A 67 -2.31 -14.23 -14.88
N GLN A 68 -1.11 -14.11 -14.29
CA GLN A 68 -0.73 -12.99 -13.44
C GLN A 68 0.08 -11.96 -14.22
N HIS A 69 -0.40 -10.71 -14.22
CA HIS A 69 0.27 -9.56 -14.77
C HIS A 69 0.79 -8.68 -13.64
N ASN A 70 2.03 -8.22 -13.75
CA ASN A 70 2.72 -7.49 -12.69
C ASN A 70 3.30 -6.18 -13.23
N CYS A 71 2.96 -5.07 -12.59
CA CYS A 71 3.66 -3.81 -12.76
C CYS A 71 4.42 -3.48 -11.47
N ARG A 72 5.66 -3.01 -11.62
CA ARG A 72 6.53 -2.61 -10.51
C ARG A 72 7.12 -1.26 -10.80
N TYR A 73 7.15 -0.41 -9.79
CA TYR A 73 7.56 0.98 -9.90
C TYR A 73 8.48 1.34 -8.74
N SER A 74 9.41 2.25 -9.00
CA SER A 74 10.27 2.82 -7.97
C SER A 74 10.61 4.26 -8.34
N ARG A 75 10.77 5.12 -7.35
CA ARG A 75 11.28 6.48 -7.54
C ARG A 75 12.08 6.96 -6.34
N VAL A 76 12.97 7.91 -6.58
CA VAL A 76 13.49 8.78 -5.52
C VAL A 76 12.34 9.67 -5.03
N MET A 77 12.14 9.68 -3.70
CA MET A 77 11.00 10.33 -3.08
C MET A 77 11.15 11.87 -3.06
N GLY A 78 12.37 12.36 -2.85
CA GLY A 78 12.62 13.79 -2.68
C GLY A 78 12.18 14.31 -1.31
N LEU A 79 12.19 13.44 -0.29
CA LEU A 79 11.74 13.69 1.09
C LEU A 79 10.24 14.00 1.26
N GLU A 80 9.51 14.28 0.19
CA GLU A 80 8.06 14.51 0.20
C GLU A 80 7.29 13.18 0.24
N ARG A 81 6.70 12.88 1.41
CA ARG A 81 6.00 11.62 1.70
C ARG A 81 4.54 11.61 1.26
N MET A 82 3.91 12.78 1.16
CA MET A 82 2.48 12.91 0.83
C MET A 82 2.19 12.76 -0.67
N ASP A 83 3.20 12.97 -1.53
CA ASP A 83 3.11 12.63 -2.95
C ASP A 83 3.23 11.11 -3.11
N THR A 84 2.09 10.42 -3.09
CA THR A 84 2.01 8.96 -3.20
C THR A 84 2.07 8.44 -4.63
N LYS A 85 2.45 9.27 -5.61
CA LYS A 85 2.62 8.81 -6.99
C LYS A 85 3.97 8.13 -7.16
N VAL A 86 4.01 6.90 -7.66
CA VAL A 86 5.24 6.15 -7.97
C VAL A 86 5.11 5.49 -9.35
N GLY A 87 5.85 6.02 -10.32
CA GLY A 87 5.69 5.63 -11.73
C GLY A 87 4.26 5.87 -12.20
N ALA A 88 3.59 4.79 -12.60
CA ALA A 88 2.21 4.82 -13.05
C ALA A 88 1.17 4.59 -11.94
N LEU A 89 1.58 4.24 -10.71
CA LEU A 89 0.70 3.97 -9.56
C LEU A 89 0.55 5.20 -8.67
N GLU A 90 -0.66 5.45 -8.17
CA GLU A 90 -0.93 6.47 -7.15
C GLU A 90 -2.01 5.97 -6.17
N VAL A 91 -1.83 6.29 -4.87
CA VAL A 91 -2.82 6.00 -3.81
C VAL A 91 -3.37 7.30 -3.26
N LYS A 92 -4.66 7.56 -3.43
CA LYS A 92 -5.33 8.76 -2.92
C LYS A 92 -6.21 8.43 -1.73
N VAL A 93 -6.05 9.18 -0.65
CA VAL A 93 -6.98 9.16 0.49
C VAL A 93 -8.10 10.15 0.19
N LEU A 94 -9.29 9.66 -0.14
CA LEU A 94 -10.46 10.50 -0.46
C LEU A 94 -11.17 10.92 0.83
N GLU A 95 -11.43 9.95 1.70
CA GLU A 95 -11.98 10.14 3.05
C GLU A 95 -11.18 9.28 4.02
N PRO A 96 -10.33 9.87 4.90
CA PRO A 96 -9.42 9.09 5.73
C PRO A 96 -10.13 8.02 6.55
N LEU A 97 -9.59 6.79 6.54
CA LEU A 97 -10.13 5.60 7.19
C LEU A 97 -11.46 5.07 6.61
N HIS A 98 -11.97 5.67 5.53
CA HIS A 98 -13.27 5.29 4.93
C HIS A 98 -13.17 4.98 3.43
N LYS A 99 -12.57 5.87 2.64
CA LYS A 99 -12.57 5.79 1.17
C LYS A 99 -11.23 6.17 0.58
N LEU A 100 -10.69 5.30 -0.27
CA LEU A 100 -9.40 5.47 -0.94
C LEU A 100 -9.51 5.11 -2.41
N GLN A 101 -8.68 5.72 -3.23
CA GLN A 101 -8.62 5.47 -4.67
C GLN A 101 -7.23 5.01 -5.05
N ILE A 102 -7.18 4.02 -5.93
CA ILE A 102 -5.98 3.51 -6.58
C ILE A 102 -6.06 3.86 -8.05
N ILE A 103 -5.04 4.56 -8.53
CA ILE A 103 -4.90 4.91 -9.94
C ILE A 103 -3.68 4.19 -10.49
N VAL A 104 -3.84 3.52 -11.63
CA VAL A 104 -2.76 2.95 -12.43
C VAL A 104 -2.94 3.39 -13.88
N ASP A 105 -1.90 3.92 -14.52
CA ASP A 105 -1.88 4.21 -15.97
C ASP A 105 -0.54 3.78 -16.58
N ASP A 106 -0.32 2.47 -16.70
CA ASP A 106 0.88 1.88 -17.26
C ASP A 106 0.66 1.48 -18.72
N LYS A 107 0.91 2.44 -19.60
CA LYS A 107 0.82 2.26 -21.05
C LYS A 107 1.82 1.23 -21.58
N GLY A 108 2.97 1.07 -20.93
CA GLY A 108 3.97 0.08 -21.34
C GLY A 108 3.52 -1.35 -21.05
N ALA A 109 2.78 -1.54 -19.96
CA ALA A 109 2.18 -2.83 -19.61
C ALA A 109 0.77 -3.06 -20.19
N ASN A 110 0.19 -2.06 -20.89
CA ASN A 110 -1.22 -2.04 -21.29
C ASN A 110 -2.17 -2.32 -20.12
N ILE A 111 -1.90 -1.69 -18.97
CA ILE A 111 -2.72 -1.82 -17.76
C ILE A 111 -3.12 -0.43 -17.28
N SER A 112 -4.41 -0.23 -17.05
CA SER A 112 -4.89 0.96 -16.37
C SER A 112 -6.01 0.62 -15.39
N ALA A 113 -6.03 1.27 -14.24
CA ALA A 113 -7.01 1.03 -13.20
C ALA A 113 -7.42 2.37 -12.57
N ASP A 114 -8.71 2.56 -12.34
CA ASP A 114 -9.26 3.59 -11.47
C ASP A 114 -10.22 2.88 -10.52
N LEU A 115 -9.73 2.55 -9.34
CA LEU A 115 -10.39 1.66 -8.39
C LEU A 115 -10.59 2.39 -7.08
N THR A 116 -11.83 2.43 -6.60
CA THR A 116 -12.17 3.02 -5.30
C THR A 116 -12.46 1.92 -4.30
N PHE A 117 -11.73 1.93 -3.18
CA PHE A 117 -12.00 1.11 -2.00
C PHE A 117 -12.92 1.87 -1.04
N GLU A 118 -13.99 1.22 -0.60
CA GLU A 118 -14.87 1.71 0.47
C GLU A 118 -14.90 0.72 1.63
N GLY A 119 -14.55 1.19 2.83
CA GLY A 119 -14.51 0.39 4.04
C GLY A 119 -15.91 -0.09 4.46
N ARG A 120 -16.06 -1.40 4.66
CA ARG A 120 -17.29 -2.02 5.18
C ARG A 120 -17.42 -1.86 6.70
N PHE A 121 -16.28 -1.81 7.38
CA PHE A 121 -16.17 -1.66 8.82
C PHE A 121 -15.14 -0.57 9.14
N GLU A 122 -15.11 -0.13 10.39
CA GLU A 122 -14.05 0.74 10.87
C GLU A 122 -12.68 0.08 10.67
N ALA A 123 -11.65 0.88 10.37
CA ALA A 123 -10.28 0.41 10.37
C ALA A 123 -9.90 -0.03 11.79
N ILE A 124 -9.37 -1.24 11.92
CA ILE A 124 -8.99 -1.81 13.21
C ILE A 124 -7.49 -1.70 13.37
N GLN A 125 -7.04 -1.05 14.44
CA GLN A 125 -5.64 -1.08 14.86
C GLN A 125 -5.31 -2.48 15.42
N GLU A 126 -4.35 -3.16 14.80
CA GLU A 126 -3.84 -4.43 15.32
C GLU A 126 -2.95 -4.20 16.54
N PRO A 127 -2.80 -5.21 17.43
CA PRO A 127 -1.80 -5.17 18.48
C PRO A 127 -0.41 -4.89 17.91
N LYS A 128 0.34 -4.04 18.61
CA LYS A 128 1.72 -3.73 18.25
C LYS A 128 2.55 -5.01 18.20
N MET A 129 3.27 -5.23 17.11
CA MET A 129 4.13 -6.38 16.92
C MET A 129 5.58 -6.00 17.19
N ILE A 130 6.20 -6.65 18.18
CA ILE A 130 7.62 -6.49 18.51
C ILE A 130 8.29 -7.85 18.37
N LEU A 131 9.36 -7.93 17.58
CA LEU A 131 10.21 -9.11 17.44
C LEU A 131 11.64 -8.77 17.83
N ASN A 132 12.23 -9.61 18.66
CA ASN A 132 13.61 -9.48 19.11
C ASN A 132 14.47 -10.61 18.54
N ASN A 133 15.74 -10.30 18.25
CA ASN A 133 16.81 -11.27 18.05
C ASN A 133 17.88 -11.04 19.12
N GLY A 134 17.84 -11.84 20.19
CA GLY A 134 18.59 -11.55 21.41
C GLY A 134 18.16 -10.20 22.01
N PRO A 135 19.10 -9.29 22.36
CA PRO A 135 18.76 -7.98 22.91
C PRO A 135 18.33 -6.94 21.86
N ARG A 136 18.40 -7.27 20.57
CA ARG A 136 18.09 -6.33 19.47
C ARG A 136 16.64 -6.46 19.04
N VAL A 137 15.92 -5.34 18.98
CA VAL A 137 14.63 -5.24 18.27
C VAL A 137 14.89 -5.32 16.77
N VAL A 138 14.30 -6.31 16.09
CA VAL A 138 14.40 -6.48 14.63
C VAL A 138 13.08 -6.15 13.92
N MET A 139 11.99 -6.06 14.68
CA MET A 139 10.70 -5.59 14.18
C MET A 139 9.99 -4.83 15.31
N ASP A 140 9.50 -3.65 14.98
CA ASP A 140 8.60 -2.85 15.80
C ASP A 140 7.60 -2.22 14.84
N THR A 141 6.42 -2.84 14.71
CA THR A 141 5.42 -2.39 13.75
C THR A 141 4.04 -2.24 14.36
N THR A 142 3.34 -1.20 13.93
CA THR A 142 1.89 -1.07 14.10
C THR A 142 1.21 -1.28 12.75
N ARG A 143 -0.02 -1.82 12.78
CA ARG A 143 -0.82 -2.00 11.58
C ARG A 143 -2.26 -1.61 11.83
N LEU A 144 -2.95 -1.30 10.75
CA LEU A 144 -4.40 -1.33 10.69
C LEU A 144 -4.84 -2.26 9.55
N THR A 145 -5.97 -2.91 9.78
CA THR A 145 -6.64 -3.75 8.78
C THR A 145 -8.09 -3.30 8.63
N GLN A 146 -8.57 -3.31 7.40
CA GLN A 146 -9.94 -2.92 7.07
C GLN A 146 -10.48 -3.80 5.94
N GLN A 147 -11.70 -4.32 6.10
CA GLN A 147 -12.41 -5.02 5.04
C GLN A 147 -13.33 -4.05 4.30
N GLY A 148 -13.54 -4.26 3.01
CA GLY A 148 -14.32 -3.35 2.19
C GLY A 148 -14.72 -3.91 0.84
N PHE A 149 -15.15 -3.00 -0.01
CA PHE A 149 -15.60 -3.27 -1.37
C PHE A 149 -14.86 -2.39 -2.36
N TRP A 150 -14.79 -2.86 -3.61
CA TRP A 150 -14.22 -2.11 -4.71
C TRP A 150 -15.28 -1.72 -5.73
N SER A 151 -15.14 -0.52 -6.27
CA SER A 151 -15.85 -0.02 -7.45
C SER A 151 -14.86 0.63 -8.42
N GLY A 152 -15.29 0.90 -9.65
CA GLY A 152 -14.46 1.51 -10.69
C GLY A 152 -14.11 0.55 -11.82
N ASN A 153 -13.05 0.87 -12.55
CA ASN A 153 -12.74 0.22 -13.82
C ASN A 153 -11.28 -0.24 -13.86
N LEU A 154 -11.08 -1.44 -14.39
CA LEU A 154 -9.78 -2.02 -14.68
C LEU A 154 -9.72 -2.38 -16.16
N ARG A 155 -8.66 -1.97 -16.84
CA ARG A 155 -8.36 -2.39 -18.21
C ARG A 155 -7.05 -3.15 -18.21
N LEU A 156 -7.08 -4.33 -18.81
CA LEU A 156 -5.95 -5.23 -18.95
C LEU A 156 -5.87 -5.65 -20.41
N LEU A 157 -4.79 -5.23 -21.09
CA LEU A 157 -4.65 -5.38 -22.54
C LEU A 157 -5.86 -4.73 -23.24
N ASP A 158 -6.64 -5.52 -23.99
CA ASP A 158 -7.83 -5.07 -24.71
C ASP A 158 -9.15 -5.34 -23.96
N GLU A 159 -9.09 -5.90 -22.74
CA GLU A 159 -10.27 -6.21 -21.92
C GLU A 159 -10.57 -5.04 -20.96
N GLU A 160 -11.82 -4.57 -20.97
CA GLU A 160 -12.36 -3.66 -19.96
C GLU A 160 -13.19 -4.45 -18.93
N ILE A 161 -12.80 -4.34 -17.67
CA ILE A 161 -13.39 -5.01 -16.52
C ILE A 161 -14.03 -3.93 -15.63
N LYS A 162 -15.36 -3.86 -15.67
CA LYS A 162 -16.14 -2.94 -14.83
C LYS A 162 -16.47 -3.62 -13.50
N LEU A 163 -16.04 -3.03 -12.40
CA LEU A 163 -16.29 -3.59 -11.08
C LEU A 163 -17.72 -3.26 -10.61
N GLU A 164 -18.36 -2.19 -11.10
CA GLU A 164 -19.71 -1.81 -10.67
C GLU A 164 -20.78 -2.86 -11.00
N ASN A 165 -20.51 -3.75 -11.96
CA ASN A 165 -21.43 -4.80 -12.38
C ASN A 165 -21.36 -6.07 -11.49
N GLN A 166 -20.50 -6.07 -10.47
CA GLN A 166 -20.22 -7.24 -9.64
C GLN A 166 -19.83 -6.83 -8.23
N LEU A 167 -19.88 -7.78 -7.29
CA LEU A 167 -19.45 -7.52 -5.92
C LEU A 167 -18.00 -7.93 -5.76
N VAL A 168 -17.10 -6.95 -5.73
CA VAL A 168 -15.67 -7.16 -5.49
C VAL A 168 -15.35 -6.82 -4.05
N TYR A 169 -14.93 -7.83 -3.30
CA TYR A 169 -14.49 -7.68 -1.92
C TYR A 169 -13.01 -7.34 -1.87
N GLY A 170 -12.57 -6.75 -0.77
CA GLY A 170 -11.16 -6.49 -0.56
C GLY A 170 -10.79 -6.31 0.89
N THR A 171 -9.51 -6.51 1.15
CA THR A 171 -8.83 -6.19 2.40
C THR A 171 -7.81 -5.10 2.12
N ARG A 172 -7.75 -4.15 3.04
CA ARG A 172 -6.74 -3.13 3.13
C ARG A 172 -5.91 -3.36 4.38
N ASP A 173 -4.59 -3.31 4.24
CA ASP A 173 -3.60 -3.24 5.33
C ASP A 173 -2.84 -1.92 5.19
N ARG A 174 -2.65 -1.22 6.30
CA ARG A 174 -1.57 -0.23 6.41
C ARG A 174 -0.67 -0.61 7.55
N SER A 175 0.62 -0.48 7.35
CA SER A 175 1.61 -0.85 8.33
C SER A 175 2.79 0.11 8.31
N TRP A 176 3.33 0.39 9.50
CA TRP A 176 4.43 1.33 9.68
C TRP A 176 5.32 0.93 10.84
N GLY A 177 6.53 1.48 10.85
CA GLY A 177 7.56 1.21 11.84
C GLY A 177 8.76 0.52 11.22
N ILE A 178 9.40 -0.37 11.97
CA ILE A 178 10.64 -1.06 11.61
C ILE A 178 10.33 -2.53 11.35
N ARG A 179 10.79 -3.07 10.21
CA ARG A 179 10.75 -4.51 9.95
C ARG A 179 11.96 -4.94 9.13
N PRO A 180 12.35 -6.23 9.12
CA PRO A 180 13.41 -6.69 8.24
C PRO A 180 12.96 -6.57 6.78
N VAL A 181 13.56 -5.63 6.05
CA VAL A 181 13.36 -5.39 4.61
C VAL A 181 14.71 -5.16 3.96
N GLY A 182 14.97 -5.81 2.84
CA GLY A 182 16.21 -5.61 2.09
C GLY A 182 17.46 -5.84 2.94
N GLU A 183 18.49 -5.04 2.67
CA GLU A 183 19.76 -5.09 3.38
C GLU A 183 19.64 -4.50 4.80
N PRO A 184 20.18 -5.17 5.83
CA PRO A 184 20.30 -4.58 7.16
C PRO A 184 21.31 -3.44 7.15
N ASP A 185 21.22 -2.55 8.14
CA ASP A 185 22.33 -1.62 8.41
C ASP A 185 23.61 -2.41 8.66
N SER A 186 24.70 -1.99 8.01
CA SER A 186 26.03 -2.47 8.32
C SER A 186 26.33 -2.12 9.77
N GLN A 187 26.69 -3.12 10.57
CA GLN A 187 27.27 -2.87 11.88
C GLN A 187 28.67 -2.28 11.66
N THR A 188 28.76 -0.95 11.66
CA THR A 188 30.03 -0.22 11.75
C THR A 188 30.40 -0.02 13.20
#